data_AF-A0A942JHM2-F1
#
_entry.id   AF-A0A942JHM2-F1
#
_cell.length_a   1.000
_cell.length_b   1.000
_cell.length_c   1.000
_cell.angle_alpha   90.00
_cell.angle_beta   90.00
_cell.angle_gamma   90.00
#
_symmetry.space_group_name_H-M   'P 1'
#
loop_
_entity.id
_entity.type
_entity.pdbx_description
1 polymer ?
#
loop_
_entity_poly.entity_id
_entity_poly.type
_entity_poly.pdbx_seq_one_letter_code
_entity_poly.pdbx_strand_id
1 'polypeptide(L)'
;MRKLPQRLILALFLAAAAMLPWLAVRALLAVVVALFLYYGWREQIPVIPQVHDFSPRFSQFRHDLLNDLQLVYGFVQLNKPAQEVLSRIDRAIARIRLAGQIFSIQNGELSCLLFDICEEAESCGIRLSFRASGKWAGFNQEWATWANGLQAVWAYYKGLAEATGLTEVELELVEDLSVWEIQFLAPGAPVAAATLPKKLRINLGSGANLSWSYVEHNITLQVKKPLSGH
;
A
#
# COMPACT_ATOMS: atom_id res chain seq x y z
N MET A 1 37.42 -35.21 38.99
CA MET A 1 37.24 -33.91 38.32
C MET A 1 38.43 -33.64 37.40
N ARG A 2 38.28 -33.69 36.07
CA ARG A 2 39.37 -33.38 35.12
C ARG A 2 39.45 -31.86 34.95
N LYS A 3 40.59 -31.25 35.32
CA LYS A 3 40.83 -29.83 35.06
C LYS A 3 40.87 -29.61 33.54
N LEU A 4 40.05 -28.69 33.04
CA LEU A 4 40.12 -28.28 31.64
C LEU A 4 41.53 -27.73 31.36
N PRO A 5 42.16 -28.10 30.23
CA PRO A 5 43.48 -27.59 29.91
C PRO A 5 43.42 -26.07 29.76
N GLN A 6 44.30 -25.34 30.46
CA GLN A 6 44.35 -23.87 30.46
C GLN A 6 44.37 -23.26 29.05
N ARG A 7 44.96 -23.97 28.08
CA ARG A 7 44.98 -23.57 26.67
C ARG A 7 43.58 -23.45 26.05
N LEU A 8 42.63 -24.28 26.49
CA LEU A 8 41.27 -24.31 25.96
C LEU A 8 40.42 -23.18 26.56
N ILE A 9 40.69 -22.81 27.82
CA ILE A 9 40.11 -21.61 28.46
C ILE A 9 40.58 -20.35 27.74
N LEU A 10 41.89 -20.26 27.45
CA LEU A 10 42.47 -19.12 26.74
C LEU A 10 41.92 -18.98 25.31
N ALA A 11 41.78 -20.10 24.58
CA ALA A 11 41.22 -20.11 23.23
C ALA A 11 39.75 -19.63 23.20
N LEU A 12 38.93 -20.05 24.17
CA LEU A 12 37.54 -19.58 24.30
C LEU A 12 37.47 -18.09 24.62
N PHE A 13 38.35 -17.59 25.48
CA PHE A 13 38.42 -16.16 25.79
C PHE A 13 38.80 -15.32 24.58
N LEU A 14 39.78 -15.77 23.79
CA LEU A 14 40.19 -15.08 22.57
C LEU A 14 39.11 -15.11 21.48
N ALA A 15 38.39 -16.24 21.34
CA ALA A 15 37.26 -16.33 20.41
C ALA A 15 36.10 -15.40 20.81
N ALA A 16 35.75 -15.35 22.10
CA ALA A 16 34.74 -14.42 22.61
C ALA A 16 35.15 -12.95 22.44
N ALA A 17 36.41 -12.63 22.71
CA ALA A 17 36.96 -11.29 22.50
C ALA A 17 36.96 -10.87 21.02
N ALA A 18 37.18 -11.82 20.10
CA ALA A 18 37.12 -11.57 18.65
C ALA A 18 35.69 -11.33 18.13
N MET A 19 34.66 -11.84 18.82
CA MET A 19 33.26 -11.66 18.42
C MET A 19 32.65 -10.33 18.89
N LEU A 20 33.18 -9.74 19.98
CA LEU A 20 32.72 -8.47 20.56
C LEU A 20 32.71 -7.29 19.57
N PRO A 21 33.78 -7.05 18.77
CA PRO A 21 33.78 -6.01 17.74
C PRO A 21 32.67 -6.21 16.71
N TRP A 22 32.39 -7.47 16.35
CA TRP A 22 31.40 -7.78 15.32
C TRP A 22 29.96 -7.57 15.82
N LEU A 23 29.70 -7.88 17.08
CA LEU A 23 28.43 -7.54 17.74
C LEU A 23 28.25 -6.02 17.87
N ALA A 24 29.31 -5.29 18.22
CA ALA A 24 29.26 -3.83 18.31
C ALA A 24 28.95 -3.17 16.95
N VAL A 25 29.57 -3.65 15.87
CA VAL A 25 29.30 -3.17 14.51
C VAL A 25 27.84 -3.44 14.10
N ARG A 26 27.30 -4.62 14.40
CA ARG A 26 25.89 -4.95 14.11
C ARG A 26 24.92 -4.08 14.89
N ALA A 27 25.20 -3.84 16.18
CA ALA A 27 24.37 -2.95 17.00
C ALA A 27 24.40 -1.50 16.49
N LEU A 28 25.59 -1.01 16.12
CA LEU A 28 25.74 0.32 15.53
C LEU A 28 24.98 0.44 14.20
N LEU A 29 25.09 -0.56 13.32
CA LEU A 29 24.38 -0.59 12.05
C LEU A 29 22.86 -0.56 12.25
N ALA A 30 22.35 -1.34 13.21
CA ALA A 30 20.92 -1.35 13.53
C ALA A 30 20.44 0.02 14.03
N VAL A 31 21.22 0.70 14.88
CA VAL A 31 20.91 2.06 15.36
C VAL A 31 20.93 3.06 14.20
N VAL A 32 21.92 3.00 13.31
CA VAL A 32 22.00 3.90 12.15
C VAL A 32 20.82 3.68 11.21
N VAL A 33 20.43 2.43 10.92
CA VAL A 33 19.24 2.13 10.11
C VAL A 33 17.97 2.64 10.80
N ALA A 34 17.81 2.42 12.11
CA ALA A 34 16.66 2.91 12.86
C ALA A 34 16.58 4.45 12.85
N LEU A 35 17.72 5.14 13.01
CA LEU A 35 17.79 6.60 12.94
C LEU A 35 17.52 7.10 11.53
N PHE A 36 18.05 6.45 10.49
CA PHE A 36 17.79 6.82 9.10
C PHE A 36 16.30 6.67 8.76
N LEU A 37 15.67 5.57 9.20
CA LEU A 37 14.23 5.39 9.08
C LEU A 37 13.46 6.43 9.87
N TYR A 38 13.89 6.76 11.09
CA TYR A 38 13.25 7.75 11.95
C TYR A 38 13.31 9.18 11.37
N TYR A 39 14.50 9.63 10.95
CA TYR A 39 14.71 10.98 10.43
C TYR A 39 14.19 11.13 8.99
N GLY A 40 14.41 10.14 8.13
CA GLY A 40 13.83 10.13 6.78
C GLY A 40 12.30 10.15 6.81
N TRP A 41 11.69 9.53 7.81
CA TRP A 41 10.26 9.60 8.06
C TRP A 41 9.80 10.97 8.61
N ARG A 42 10.58 11.57 9.52
CA ARG A 42 10.21 12.85 10.16
C ARG A 42 10.19 14.03 9.20
N GLU A 43 11.11 14.10 8.24
CA GLU A 43 11.18 15.24 7.30
C GLU A 43 10.11 15.19 6.20
N GLN A 44 9.41 14.07 6.03
CA GLN A 44 8.39 13.92 4.98
C GLN A 44 6.95 14.17 5.44
N ILE A 45 6.69 14.46 6.72
CA ILE A 45 5.33 14.71 7.21
C ILE A 45 5.12 16.21 7.43
N PRO A 46 4.55 16.96 6.46
CA PRO A 46 3.88 18.20 6.81
C PRO A 46 2.78 17.86 7.83
N VAL A 47 2.80 18.53 8.98
CA VAL A 47 1.76 18.38 10.02
C VAL A 47 0.46 18.94 9.45
N ILE A 48 -0.32 18.10 8.79
CA ILE A 48 -1.66 18.44 8.29
C ILE A 48 -2.60 18.43 9.52
N PRO A 49 -3.29 19.53 9.86
CA PRO A 49 -4.12 19.61 11.07
C PRO A 49 -5.38 18.71 11.08
N GLN A 50 -5.63 17.92 10.03
CA GLN A 50 -6.84 17.08 9.88
C GLN A 50 -6.62 15.60 10.24
N VAL A 51 -5.54 15.26 10.96
CA VAL A 51 -5.02 13.88 11.15
C VAL A 51 -5.79 13.02 12.17
N HIS A 52 -6.94 13.47 12.69
CA HIS A 52 -7.60 12.73 13.78
C HIS A 52 -8.08 11.31 13.40
N ASP A 53 -8.39 11.05 12.13
CA ASP A 53 -8.81 9.72 11.62
C ASP A 53 -7.72 8.91 10.89
N PHE A 54 -6.51 9.46 10.69
CA PHE A 54 -5.39 8.74 10.04
C PHE A 54 -4.61 7.86 11.01
N SER A 55 -4.64 8.23 12.28
CA SER A 55 -3.86 7.59 13.35
C SER A 55 -4.02 6.07 13.43
N PRO A 56 -5.24 5.48 13.41
CA PRO A 56 -5.37 4.03 13.55
C PRO A 56 -4.83 3.26 12.35
N ARG A 57 -5.09 3.72 11.11
CA ARG A 57 -4.62 3.05 9.89
C ARG A 57 -3.11 3.13 9.73
N PHE A 58 -2.54 4.28 10.04
CA PHE A 58 -1.09 4.44 10.04
C PHE A 58 -0.42 3.58 11.13
N SER A 59 -1.06 3.45 12.30
CA SER A 59 -0.58 2.55 13.34
C SER A 59 -0.62 1.09 12.89
N GLN A 60 -1.68 0.66 12.19
CA GLN A 60 -1.80 -0.68 11.64
C GLN A 60 -0.72 -0.94 10.58
N PHE A 61 -0.54 -0.04 9.62
CA PHE A 61 0.52 -0.15 8.61
C PHE A 61 1.90 -0.28 9.24
N ARG A 62 2.21 0.56 10.25
CA ARG A 62 3.46 0.49 11.00
C ARG A 62 3.63 -0.86 11.71
N HIS A 63 2.56 -1.35 12.35
CA HIS A 63 2.57 -2.65 13.01
C HIS A 63 2.91 -3.77 12.01
N ASP A 64 2.27 -3.78 10.86
CA ASP A 64 2.46 -4.82 9.86
C ASP A 64 3.85 -4.73 9.21
N LEU A 65 4.33 -3.52 8.94
CA LEU A 65 5.69 -3.31 8.46
C LEU A 65 6.75 -3.80 9.46
N LEU A 66 6.54 -3.55 10.75
CA LEU A 66 7.44 -4.07 11.79
C LEU A 66 7.40 -5.60 11.84
N ASN A 67 6.24 -6.22 11.64
CA ASN A 67 6.13 -7.67 11.55
C ASN A 67 6.90 -8.23 10.34
N ASP A 68 6.80 -7.58 9.18
CA ASP A 68 7.57 -7.97 7.99
C ASP A 68 9.09 -7.90 8.24
N LEU A 69 9.55 -6.83 8.89
CA LEU A 69 10.97 -6.68 9.27
C LEU A 69 11.41 -7.73 10.29
N GLN A 70 10.57 -8.06 11.28
CA GLN A 70 10.85 -9.13 12.23
C GLN A 70 10.96 -10.50 11.54
N LEU A 71 10.09 -10.77 10.57
CA LEU A 71 10.14 -12.01 9.78
C LEU A 71 11.42 -12.09 8.94
N VAL A 72 11.79 -11.01 8.26
CA VAL A 72 13.06 -10.92 7.51
C VAL A 72 14.24 -11.17 8.44
N TYR A 73 14.26 -10.52 9.60
CA TYR A 73 15.32 -10.69 10.60
C TYR A 73 15.42 -12.15 11.08
N GLY A 74 14.29 -12.77 11.43
CA GLY A 74 14.25 -14.18 11.84
C GLY A 74 14.74 -15.14 10.75
N PHE A 75 14.39 -14.88 9.48
CA PHE A 75 14.84 -15.71 8.36
C PHE A 75 16.35 -15.61 8.15
N VAL A 76 16.92 -14.41 8.29
CA VAL A 76 18.37 -14.21 8.25
C VAL A 76 19.06 -14.95 9.40
N GLN A 77 18.51 -14.89 10.62
CA GLN A 77 19.07 -15.61 11.77
C GLN A 77 19.05 -17.13 11.59
N LEU A 78 18.03 -17.67 10.94
CA LEU A 78 17.87 -19.09 10.67
C LEU A 78 18.66 -19.58 9.44
N ASN A 79 19.48 -18.73 8.81
CA ASN A 79 20.19 -19.02 7.56
C ASN A 79 19.26 -19.58 6.46
N LYS A 80 18.04 -19.03 6.34
CA LYS A 80 17.13 -19.38 5.25
C LYS A 80 17.77 -18.99 3.90
N PRO A 81 17.37 -19.65 2.79
CA PRO A 81 17.90 -19.32 1.47
C PRO A 81 17.77 -17.82 1.18
N ALA A 82 18.84 -17.20 0.68
CA ALA A 82 18.88 -15.76 0.42
C ALA A 82 17.71 -15.29 -0.46
N GLN A 83 17.29 -16.11 -1.42
CA GLN A 83 16.17 -15.82 -2.31
C GLN A 83 14.83 -15.65 -1.57
N GLU A 84 14.57 -16.44 -0.52
CA GLU A 84 13.36 -16.28 0.29
C GLU A 84 13.38 -14.96 1.06
N VAL A 85 14.54 -14.61 1.63
CA VAL A 85 14.73 -13.34 2.36
C VAL A 85 14.51 -12.15 1.43
N LEU A 86 15.16 -12.16 0.26
CA LEU A 86 15.02 -11.11 -0.75
C LEU A 86 13.57 -10.96 -1.21
N SER A 87 12.86 -12.07 -1.46
CA SER A 87 11.44 -12.02 -1.86
C SER A 87 10.53 -11.36 -0.81
N ARG A 88 10.88 -11.42 0.48
CA ARG A 88 10.13 -10.75 1.55
C ARG A 88 10.49 -9.28 1.62
N ILE A 89 11.77 -8.93 1.47
CA ILE A 89 12.23 -7.55 1.41
C ILE A 89 11.58 -6.83 0.22
N ASP A 90 11.54 -7.46 -0.95
CA ASP A 90 10.94 -6.88 -2.16
C ASP A 90 9.44 -6.61 -1.97
N ARG A 91 8.72 -7.51 -1.28
CA ARG A 91 7.31 -7.31 -0.91
C ARG A 91 7.12 -6.13 0.03
N ALA A 92 7.92 -6.03 1.09
CA ALA A 92 7.85 -4.90 2.00
C ALA A 92 8.14 -3.57 1.29
N ILE A 93 9.15 -3.53 0.41
CA ILE A 93 9.47 -2.36 -0.41
C ILE A 93 8.30 -2.00 -1.34
N ALA A 94 7.68 -2.99 -1.99
CA ALA A 94 6.53 -2.75 -2.86
C ALA A 94 5.35 -2.15 -2.08
N ARG A 95 5.04 -2.67 -0.89
CA ARG A 95 3.97 -2.15 -0.02
C ARG A 95 4.24 -0.72 0.45
N ILE A 96 5.49 -0.41 0.85
CA ILE A 96 5.89 0.95 1.22
C ILE A 96 5.74 1.91 0.02
N ARG A 97 6.17 1.49 -1.18
CA ARG A 97 6.04 2.31 -2.40
C ARG A 97 4.58 2.58 -2.74
N LEU A 98 3.74 1.55 -2.68
CA LEU A 98 2.31 1.67 -2.91
C LEU A 98 1.66 2.66 -1.94
N ALA A 99 1.93 2.52 -0.63
CA ALA A 99 1.46 3.45 0.37
C ALA A 99 1.93 4.88 0.07
N GLY A 100 3.22 5.07 -0.26
CA GLY A 100 3.77 6.37 -0.63
C GLY A 100 3.07 7.00 -1.85
N GLN A 101 2.77 6.19 -2.88
CA GLN A 101 2.02 6.66 -4.05
C GLN A 101 0.59 7.09 -3.68
N ILE A 102 -0.12 6.28 -2.89
CA ILE A 102 -1.49 6.58 -2.47
C ILE A 102 -1.53 7.86 -1.63
N PHE A 103 -0.67 7.99 -0.62
CA PHE A 103 -0.68 9.18 0.24
C PHE A 103 -0.11 10.43 -0.44
N SER A 104 0.56 10.30 -1.60
CA SER A 104 1.02 11.45 -2.39
C SER A 104 -0.10 12.22 -3.10
N ILE A 105 -1.32 11.67 -3.14
CA ILE A 105 -2.52 12.27 -3.74
C ILE A 105 -2.92 13.59 -3.04
N GLN A 106 -2.46 13.81 -1.80
CA GLN A 106 -2.78 14.99 -0.97
C GLN A 106 -4.28 15.16 -0.69
N ASN A 107 -5.08 14.11 -0.91
CA ASN A 107 -6.45 14.01 -0.43
C ASN A 107 -6.47 12.88 0.59
N GLY A 108 -6.54 13.25 1.87
CA GLY A 108 -6.42 12.28 2.94
C GLY A 108 -7.51 11.21 2.91
N GLU A 109 -8.78 11.61 2.78
CA GLU A 109 -9.92 10.69 2.85
C GLU A 109 -9.86 9.68 1.69
N LEU A 110 -9.56 10.16 0.48
CA LEU A 110 -9.34 9.32 -0.70
C LEU A 110 -8.15 8.38 -0.53
N SER A 111 -7.03 8.89 -0.01
CA SER A 111 -5.84 8.07 0.25
C SER A 111 -6.15 6.92 1.21
N CYS A 112 -6.89 7.20 2.27
CA CYS A 112 -7.34 6.20 3.23
C CYS A 112 -8.20 5.12 2.58
N LEU A 113 -9.22 5.50 1.83
CA LEU A 113 -10.11 4.52 1.17
C LEU A 113 -9.38 3.67 0.14
N LEU A 114 -8.50 4.29 -0.67
CA LEU A 114 -7.69 3.58 -1.65
C LEU A 114 -6.73 2.59 -0.99
N PHE A 115 -6.14 2.98 0.14
CA PHE A 115 -5.29 2.08 0.91
C PHE A 115 -6.06 0.88 1.46
N ASP A 116 -7.29 1.07 1.97
CA ASP A 116 -8.13 -0.06 2.41
C ASP A 116 -8.44 -1.02 1.27
N ILE A 117 -8.78 -0.48 0.08
CA ILE A 117 -9.06 -1.28 -1.10
C ILE A 117 -7.83 -2.11 -1.49
N CYS A 118 -6.62 -1.55 -1.39
CA CYS A 118 -5.39 -2.27 -1.67
C CYS A 118 -5.15 -3.41 -0.67
N GLU A 119 -5.32 -3.15 0.63
CA GLU A 119 -5.16 -4.16 1.68
C GLU A 119 -6.21 -5.27 1.54
N GLU A 120 -7.46 -4.91 1.23
CA GLU A 120 -8.51 -5.89 0.97
C GLU A 120 -8.22 -6.71 -0.29
N ALA A 121 -7.74 -6.08 -1.37
CA ALA A 121 -7.34 -6.77 -2.59
C ALA A 121 -6.26 -7.81 -2.32
N GLU A 122 -5.21 -7.44 -1.57
CA GLU A 122 -4.12 -8.35 -1.20
C GLU A 122 -4.65 -9.52 -0.37
N SER A 123 -5.56 -9.27 0.58
CA SER A 123 -6.20 -10.33 1.39
C SER A 123 -7.03 -11.32 0.57
N CYS A 124 -7.56 -10.87 -0.58
CA CYS A 124 -8.31 -11.70 -1.52
C CYS A 124 -7.40 -12.40 -2.55
N GLY A 125 -6.08 -12.19 -2.49
CA GLY A 125 -5.13 -12.71 -3.47
C GLY A 125 -5.16 -11.97 -4.81
N ILE A 126 -5.75 -10.76 -4.85
CA ILE A 126 -5.83 -9.91 -6.03
C ILE A 126 -4.62 -8.96 -5.99
N ARG A 127 -3.78 -9.02 -7.02
CA ARG A 127 -2.71 -8.06 -7.23
C ARG A 127 -3.30 -6.76 -7.76
N LEU A 128 -3.32 -5.74 -6.90
CA LEU A 128 -3.75 -4.41 -7.28
C LEU A 128 -2.54 -3.54 -7.63
N SER A 129 -2.48 -3.03 -8.87
CA SER A 129 -1.48 -2.03 -9.28
C SER A 129 -2.09 -0.64 -9.19
N PHE A 130 -1.33 0.34 -8.70
CA PHE A 130 -1.83 1.70 -8.49
C PHE A 130 -1.01 2.72 -9.26
N ARG A 131 -1.69 3.65 -9.92
CA ARG A 131 -1.07 4.81 -10.55
C ARG A 131 -1.93 6.04 -10.30
N ALA A 132 -1.30 7.15 -9.96
CA ALA A 132 -1.96 8.45 -9.88
C ALA A 132 -1.21 9.47 -10.73
N SER A 133 -1.97 10.33 -11.39
CA SER A 133 -1.50 11.51 -12.10
C SER A 133 -2.28 12.74 -11.64
N GLY A 134 -1.57 13.88 -11.52
CA GLY A 134 -2.15 15.16 -11.10
C GLY A 134 -2.15 15.43 -9.59
N LYS A 135 -2.80 16.53 -9.19
CA LYS A 135 -2.99 17.01 -7.82
C LYS A 135 -4.47 16.93 -7.43
N TRP A 136 -4.78 16.05 -6.50
CA TRP A 136 -6.16 15.78 -6.07
C TRP A 136 -6.59 16.58 -4.82
N ALA A 137 -5.82 17.60 -4.44
CA ALA A 137 -6.04 18.40 -3.23
C ALA A 137 -7.38 19.17 -3.20
N GLY A 138 -8.05 19.35 -4.35
CA GLY A 138 -9.35 20.04 -4.45
C GLY A 138 -10.59 19.13 -4.38
N PHE A 139 -10.39 17.83 -4.23
CA PHE A 139 -11.43 16.81 -4.33
C PHE A 139 -12.24 16.64 -3.04
N ASN A 140 -12.97 17.66 -2.60
CA ASN A 140 -13.63 17.62 -1.27
C ASN A 140 -15.15 17.79 -1.28
N GLN A 141 -15.75 18.36 -2.33
CA GLN A 141 -17.17 18.77 -2.25
C GLN A 141 -18.17 17.60 -2.26
N GLU A 142 -17.75 16.38 -2.59
CA GLU A 142 -18.65 15.22 -2.67
C GLU A 142 -17.97 13.90 -2.27
N TRP A 143 -17.14 13.94 -1.23
CA TRP A 143 -16.38 12.77 -0.78
C TRP A 143 -17.25 11.53 -0.54
N ALA A 144 -18.36 11.66 0.19
CA ALA A 144 -19.24 10.53 0.51
C ALA A 144 -19.79 9.82 -0.75
N THR A 145 -20.12 10.61 -1.77
CA THR A 145 -20.59 10.12 -3.07
C THR A 145 -19.53 9.29 -3.77
N TRP A 146 -18.29 9.79 -3.80
CA TRP A 146 -17.16 9.08 -4.36
C TRP A 146 -16.79 7.82 -3.59
N ALA A 147 -16.79 7.91 -2.27
CA ALA A 147 -16.50 6.77 -1.41
C ALA A 147 -17.47 5.61 -1.70
N ASN A 148 -18.77 5.91 -1.76
CA ASN A 148 -19.80 4.92 -2.09
C ASN A 148 -19.63 4.36 -3.51
N GLY A 149 -19.36 5.22 -4.50
CA GLY A 149 -19.14 4.79 -5.88
C GLY A 149 -17.92 3.88 -6.01
N LEU A 150 -16.82 4.24 -5.37
CA LEU A 150 -15.57 3.50 -5.38
C LEU A 150 -15.70 2.15 -4.68
N GLN A 151 -16.36 2.11 -3.51
CA GLN A 151 -16.67 0.87 -2.80
C GLN A 151 -17.57 -0.05 -3.60
N ALA A 152 -18.58 0.49 -4.29
CA ALA A 152 -19.46 -0.31 -5.15
C ALA A 152 -18.70 -0.93 -6.34
N VAL A 153 -17.81 -0.17 -6.98
CA VAL A 153 -16.94 -0.68 -8.05
C VAL A 153 -15.99 -1.75 -7.53
N TRP A 154 -15.38 -1.53 -6.37
CA TRP A 154 -14.51 -2.52 -5.74
C TRP A 154 -15.26 -3.81 -5.37
N ALA A 155 -16.43 -3.71 -4.76
CA ALA A 155 -17.27 -4.86 -4.43
C ALA A 155 -17.63 -5.70 -5.67
N TYR A 156 -17.84 -5.04 -6.82
CA TYR A 156 -18.02 -5.73 -8.10
C TYR A 156 -16.76 -6.51 -8.50
N TYR A 157 -15.57 -5.91 -8.47
CA TYR A 157 -14.33 -6.61 -8.82
C TYR A 157 -14.01 -7.76 -7.87
N LYS A 158 -14.33 -7.62 -6.59
CA LYS A 158 -14.22 -8.70 -5.61
C LYS A 158 -15.11 -9.88 -5.97
N GLY A 159 -16.40 -9.64 -6.24
CA GLY A 159 -17.32 -10.69 -6.69
C GLY A 159 -16.90 -11.30 -8.03
N LEU A 160 -16.35 -10.48 -8.94
CA LEU A 160 -15.78 -10.95 -10.20
C LEU A 160 -14.58 -11.87 -9.98
N ALA A 161 -13.67 -11.52 -9.06
CA ALA A 161 -12.52 -12.34 -8.71
C ALA A 161 -12.91 -13.67 -8.11
N GLU A 162 -13.89 -13.69 -7.20
CA GLU A 162 -14.44 -14.92 -6.64
C GLU A 162 -15.07 -15.82 -7.72
N ALA A 163 -15.78 -15.23 -8.68
CA ALA A 163 -16.47 -15.98 -9.74
C ALA A 163 -15.55 -16.48 -10.86
N THR A 164 -14.49 -15.74 -11.18
CA THR A 164 -13.68 -15.96 -12.39
C THR A 164 -12.23 -16.33 -12.13
N GLY A 165 -11.77 -16.20 -10.88
CA GLY A 165 -10.35 -16.32 -10.54
C GLY A 165 -9.51 -15.13 -11.02
N LEU A 166 -10.11 -13.94 -11.16
CA LEU A 166 -9.37 -12.72 -11.47
C LEU A 166 -8.30 -12.46 -10.40
N THR A 167 -7.04 -12.37 -10.82
CA THR A 167 -5.90 -12.17 -9.91
C THR A 167 -5.27 -10.80 -10.03
N GLU A 168 -5.69 -9.96 -10.97
CA GLU A 168 -5.03 -8.67 -11.24
C GLU A 168 -6.06 -7.58 -11.56
N VAL A 169 -5.88 -6.43 -10.91
CA VAL A 169 -6.67 -5.22 -11.12
C VAL A 169 -5.72 -4.04 -11.15
N GLU A 170 -5.82 -3.19 -12.17
CA GLU A 170 -5.09 -1.92 -12.21
C GLU A 170 -6.03 -0.78 -11.83
N LEU A 171 -5.59 0.08 -10.93
CA LEU A 171 -6.28 1.27 -10.49
C LEU A 171 -5.50 2.50 -10.93
N GLU A 172 -6.09 3.30 -11.82
CA GLU A 172 -5.49 4.54 -12.31
C GLU A 172 -6.34 5.76 -11.95
N LEU A 173 -5.72 6.73 -11.29
CA LEU A 173 -6.27 8.04 -11.02
C LEU A 173 -5.74 9.02 -12.07
N VAL A 174 -6.64 9.53 -12.90
CA VAL A 174 -6.33 10.52 -13.93
C VAL A 174 -6.99 11.83 -13.56
N GLU A 175 -6.17 12.87 -13.42
CA GLU A 175 -6.65 14.24 -13.37
C GLU A 175 -6.48 14.90 -14.74
N ASP A 176 -7.59 15.26 -15.38
CA ASP A 176 -7.62 16.12 -16.56
C ASP A 176 -8.14 17.52 -16.18
N LEU A 177 -7.95 18.51 -17.06
CA LEU A 177 -8.38 19.90 -16.89
C LEU A 177 -9.85 20.02 -16.52
N SER A 178 -10.70 19.10 -16.96
CA SER A 178 -12.15 19.17 -16.78
C SER A 178 -12.78 18.01 -16.00
N VAL A 179 -12.02 16.94 -15.70
CA VAL A 179 -12.56 15.70 -15.14
C VAL A 179 -11.58 15.09 -14.13
N TRP A 180 -12.11 14.53 -13.05
CA TRP A 180 -11.43 13.53 -12.22
C TRP A 180 -11.91 12.15 -12.61
N GLU A 181 -10.98 11.24 -12.86
CA GLU A 181 -11.25 9.92 -13.40
C GLU A 181 -10.53 8.83 -12.60
N ILE A 182 -11.26 7.77 -12.25
CA ILE A 182 -10.74 6.57 -11.61
C ILE A 182 -11.05 5.38 -12.52
N GLN A 183 -10.01 4.73 -13.03
CA GLN A 183 -10.12 3.58 -13.91
C GLN A 183 -9.75 2.32 -13.16
N PHE A 184 -10.61 1.31 -13.24
CA PHE A 184 -10.31 -0.06 -12.85
C PHE A 184 -10.19 -0.89 -14.11
N LEU A 185 -9.02 -1.52 -14.28
CA LEU A 185 -8.72 -2.37 -15.42
C LEU A 185 -8.55 -3.81 -14.91
N ALA A 186 -9.21 -4.78 -15.53
CA ALA A 186 -9.07 -6.19 -15.18
C ALA A 186 -8.54 -6.99 -16.38
N PRO A 187 -7.22 -6.95 -16.63
CA PRO A 187 -6.63 -7.61 -17.78
C PRO A 187 -6.87 -9.13 -17.70
N GLY A 188 -7.48 -9.69 -18.75
CA GLY A 188 -7.71 -11.13 -18.85
C GLY A 188 -8.94 -11.66 -18.11
N ALA A 189 -9.83 -10.80 -17.60
CA ALA A 189 -11.12 -11.23 -17.10
C ALA A 189 -11.90 -12.01 -18.19
N PRO A 190 -12.43 -13.22 -17.89
CA PRO A 190 -13.15 -13.99 -18.88
C PRO A 190 -14.44 -13.28 -19.30
N VAL A 191 -14.65 -13.21 -20.62
CA VAL A 191 -15.79 -12.55 -21.31
C VAL A 191 -17.17 -13.01 -20.80
N ALA A 192 -17.23 -14.14 -20.10
CA ALA A 192 -18.45 -14.75 -19.57
C ALA A 192 -19.04 -14.04 -18.34
N ALA A 193 -18.33 -13.09 -17.70
CA ALA A 193 -18.91 -12.32 -16.59
C ALA A 193 -19.85 -11.23 -17.09
N ALA A 194 -21.14 -11.54 -17.00
CA ALA A 194 -22.26 -10.83 -17.58
C ALA A 194 -22.48 -9.40 -17.03
N THR A 195 -22.88 -8.52 -17.95
CA THR A 195 -23.85 -7.42 -17.79
C THR A 195 -23.79 -6.61 -16.49
N LEU A 196 -22.72 -5.82 -16.30
CA LEU A 196 -22.94 -4.50 -15.72
C LEU A 196 -23.82 -3.69 -16.66
N PRO A 197 -24.85 -2.96 -16.19
CA PRO A 197 -25.58 -2.03 -17.04
C PRO A 197 -24.57 -1.07 -17.67
N LYS A 198 -24.49 -1.02 -19.01
CA LYS A 198 -23.53 -0.21 -19.78
C LYS A 198 -23.47 1.28 -19.39
N LYS A 199 -24.43 1.74 -18.60
CA LYS A 199 -24.53 3.09 -18.04
C LYS A 199 -25.52 3.09 -16.88
N LEU A 200 -25.07 3.09 -15.62
CA LEU A 200 -25.94 3.41 -14.48
C LEU A 200 -25.64 4.85 -14.05
N ARG A 201 -26.48 5.79 -14.49
CA ARG A 201 -26.34 7.17 -14.07
C ARG A 201 -26.88 7.28 -12.64
N ILE A 202 -26.01 7.23 -11.64
CA ILE A 202 -26.42 7.46 -10.26
C ILE A 202 -26.56 8.97 -10.10
N ASN A 203 -27.81 9.44 -10.04
CA ASN A 203 -28.11 10.85 -9.87
C ASN A 203 -28.04 11.17 -8.37
N LEU A 204 -26.91 11.69 -7.92
CA LEU A 204 -26.55 11.76 -6.50
C LEU A 204 -27.06 13.03 -5.79
N GLY A 205 -27.99 13.77 -6.41
CA GLY A 205 -28.72 14.87 -5.77
C GLY A 205 -27.94 16.18 -5.58
N SER A 206 -26.62 16.20 -5.79
CA SER A 206 -25.74 17.35 -5.50
C SER A 206 -25.30 18.18 -6.71
N GLY A 207 -25.72 17.83 -7.94
CA GLY A 207 -25.39 18.58 -9.15
C GLY A 207 -24.07 18.17 -9.83
N ALA A 208 -23.21 17.38 -9.18
CA ALA A 208 -22.16 16.69 -9.92
C ALA A 208 -22.73 15.53 -10.72
N ASN A 209 -22.23 15.40 -11.95
CA ASN A 209 -22.50 14.26 -12.79
C ASN A 209 -21.40 13.22 -12.56
N LEU A 210 -21.61 12.30 -11.62
CA LEU A 210 -20.89 11.02 -11.61
C LEU A 210 -21.39 10.19 -12.79
N SER A 211 -20.48 9.88 -13.68
CA SER A 211 -20.72 8.93 -14.77
C SER A 211 -19.76 7.78 -14.63
N TRP A 212 -20.20 6.60 -15.03
CA TRP A 212 -19.28 5.51 -15.28
C TRP A 212 -19.56 4.85 -16.62
N SER A 213 -18.52 4.26 -17.17
CA SER A 213 -18.57 3.43 -18.37
C SER A 213 -18.01 2.06 -18.05
N TYR A 214 -18.54 1.07 -18.77
CA TYR A 214 -18.04 -0.29 -18.76
C TYR A 214 -17.70 -0.70 -20.18
N VAL A 215 -16.42 -0.99 -20.42
CA VAL A 215 -15.90 -1.44 -21.71
C VAL A 215 -14.96 -2.59 -21.45
N GLU A 216 -15.26 -3.78 -21.95
CA GLU A 216 -14.33 -4.93 -21.91
C GLU A 216 -13.78 -5.24 -20.50
N HIS A 217 -14.65 -5.28 -19.48
CA HIS A 217 -14.28 -5.51 -18.07
C HIS A 217 -13.53 -4.35 -17.38
N ASN A 218 -13.39 -3.22 -18.06
CA ASN A 218 -12.85 -1.99 -17.49
C ASN A 218 -13.99 -1.10 -17.02
N ILE A 219 -13.96 -0.71 -15.75
CA ILE A 219 -14.90 0.24 -15.16
C ILE A 219 -14.18 1.56 -14.99
N THR A 220 -14.77 2.60 -15.55
CA THR A 220 -14.24 3.96 -15.45
C THR A 220 -15.25 4.80 -14.69
N LEU A 221 -14.86 5.36 -13.56
CA LEU A 221 -15.62 6.38 -12.82
C LEU A 221 -15.10 7.77 -13.21
N GLN A 222 -15.99 8.66 -13.65
CA GLN A 222 -15.64 10.02 -14.07
C GLN A 222 -16.58 11.04 -13.39
N VAL A 223 -16.01 12.15 -12.90
CA VAL A 223 -16.77 13.33 -12.48
C VAL A 223 -16.19 14.57 -13.12
N LYS A 224 -17.07 15.38 -13.69
CA LYS A 224 -16.69 16.71 -14.18
C LYS A 224 -16.33 17.63 -13.01
N LYS A 225 -15.17 18.27 -13.10
CA LYS A 225 -14.79 19.34 -12.16
C LYS A 225 -15.87 20.42 -12.18
N PRO A 226 -16.24 20.98 -11.01
CA PRO A 226 -17.09 22.17 -10.99
C PRO A 226 -16.38 23.24 -11.84
N LEU A 227 -17.12 23.86 -12.76
CA LEU A 227 -16.61 25.04 -13.47
C LEU A 227 -16.24 26.04 -12.39
N SER A 228 -14.95 26.31 -12.22
CA SER A 228 -14.48 27.37 -11.33
C SER A 228 -15.17 28.64 -11.80
N GLY A 229 -16.13 29.12 -11.01
CA GLY A 229 -16.78 30.40 -11.27
C GLY A 229 -15.70 31.47 -11.26
N HIS A 230 -15.32 31.91 -12.45
CA HIS A 230 -14.65 33.19 -12.66
C HIS A 230 -15.71 34.29 -12.68
#